data_AF-A0A2V9X1F8-F1
#
_entry.id   AF-A0A2V9X1F8-F1
#
_cell.length_a   1.000
_cell.length_b   1.000
_cell.length_c   1.000
_cell.angle_alpha   90.00
_cell.angle_beta   90.00
_cell.angle_gamma   90.00
#
_symmetry.space_group_name_H-M   'P 1'
#
loop_
_entity.id
_entity.type
_entity.pdbx_description
1 polymer ?
#
loop_
_entity_poly.entity_id
_entity_poly.type
_entity_poly.pdbx_seq_one_letter_code
_entity_poly.pdbx_strand_id
1 'polypeptide(L)' 'MHVEQTISEIESLEHIFAMPDTRPSNSNDSTAANQKHDETNAHSSWFTLPDYGKVARQPPRTTNHIDYGLDK' A
#
# COMPACT_ATOMS: atom_id res chain seq x y z
N MET A 1 14.48 -21.71 31.44
CA MET A 1 14.02 -20.58 30.62
C MET A 1 14.32 -19.31 31.41
N HIS A 2 15.14 -18.39 30.86
CA HIS A 2 15.49 -17.14 31.54
C HIS A 2 14.50 -16.05 31.15
N VAL A 3 13.63 -15.66 32.09
CA VAL A 3 12.59 -14.65 31.87
C VAL A 3 13.19 -13.33 31.37
N GLU A 4 14.30 -12.89 31.96
CA GLU A 4 15.02 -11.67 31.53
C GLU A 4 15.48 -11.75 30.07
N GLN A 5 15.99 -12.91 29.64
CA GLN A 5 16.41 -13.11 28.26
C GLN A 5 15.21 -13.02 27.30
N THR A 6 14.07 -13.62 27.67
CA THR A 6 12.84 -13.55 26.88
C THR A 6 12.30 -12.11 26.79
N ILE A 7 12.35 -11.34 27.89
CA ILE A 7 11.92 -9.94 27.90
C ILE A 7 12.81 -9.12 26.95
N SER A 8 14.13 -9.23 27.06
CA SER A 8 15.05 -8.50 26.17
C SER A 8 14.88 -8.87 24.69
N GLU A 9 14.55 -10.12 24.39
CA GLU A 9 14.29 -10.55 23.01
C GLU A 9 12.99 -9.96 22.46
N ILE A 10 11.93 -9.89 23.27
CA ILE A 10 10.66 -9.23 22.90
C ILE A 10 10.90 -7.73 22.66
N GLU A 11 11.57 -7.04 23.57
CA GLU A 11 11.88 -5.61 23.43
C GLU A 11 12.69 -5.32 22.16
N SER A 12 13.65 -6.20 21.84
CA SER A 12 14.43 -6.09 20.61
C SER A 12 13.55 -6.24 19.36
N LEU A 13 12.59 -7.16 19.37
CA LEU A 13 11.68 -7.34 18.24
C LEU A 13 10.73 -6.14 18.09
N GLU A 14 10.16 -5.66 19.19
CA GLU A 14 9.30 -4.48 19.17
C GLU A 14 10.02 -3.25 18.62
N HIS A 15 11.30 -3.07 18.97
CA HIS A 15 12.13 -2.01 18.41
C HIS A 15 12.26 -2.13 16.88
N ILE A 16 12.55 -3.33 16.37
CA ILE A 16 12.66 -3.59 14.93
C ILE A 16 11.34 -3.33 14.22
N PHE A 17 10.21 -3.75 14.79
CA PHE A 17 8.88 -3.54 14.20
C PHE A 17 8.42 -2.08 14.23
N ALA A 18 8.95 -1.26 15.14
CA ALA A 18 8.68 0.17 15.20
C ALA A 18 9.47 0.97 14.14
N MET A 19 10.51 0.40 13.55
CA MET A 19 11.29 1.06 12.51
C MET A 19 10.49 1.18 11.20
N PRO A 20 10.65 2.29 10.45
CA PRO A 20 10.05 2.41 9.13
C PRO A 20 10.50 1.27 8.20
N ASP A 21 9.57 0.67 7.44
CA ASP A 21 9.94 -0.27 6.39
C ASP A 21 10.67 0.48 5.27
N THR A 22 11.97 0.21 5.11
CA THR A 22 12.82 0.87 4.11
C THR A 22 12.89 0.09 2.80
N ARG A 23 12.16 -1.02 2.67
CA ARG A 23 12.15 -1.77 1.41
C ARG A 23 11.50 -0.93 0.30
N PRO A 24 11.93 -1.09 -0.96
CA PRO A 24 11.22 -0.45 -2.08
C PRO A 24 9.76 -0.91 -2.13
N SER A 25 8.85 0.04 -2.31
CA SER A 25 7.42 -0.25 -2.46
C SER A 25 7.19 -1.15 -3.68
N ASN A 26 6.49 -2.26 -3.45
CA ASN A 26 6.03 -3.16 -4.51
C ASN A 26 4.53 -2.92 -4.82
N SER A 27 4.01 -3.65 -5.83
CA SER A 27 2.60 -3.52 -6.24
C SER A 27 1.59 -3.91 -5.16
N ASN A 28 1.95 -4.88 -4.31
CA ASN A 28 1.09 -5.33 -3.21
C ASN A 28 1.02 -4.26 -2.13
N ASP A 29 2.13 -3.59 -1.83
CA ASP A 29 2.16 -2.48 -0.86
C ASP A 29 1.23 -1.35 -1.30
N SER A 30 1.28 -0.97 -2.59
CA SER A 30 0.37 0.03 -3.16
C SER A 30 -1.09 -0.41 -3.12
N THR A 31 -1.36 -1.70 -3.35
CA THR A 31 -2.72 -2.24 -3.31
C THR A 31 -3.28 -2.23 -1.89
N ALA A 32 -2.48 -2.66 -0.91
CA ALA A 32 -2.85 -2.64 0.50
C ALA A 32 -3.06 -1.22 1.03
N ALA A 33 -2.21 -0.27 0.62
CA ALA A 33 -2.37 1.14 0.96
C ALA A 33 -3.67 1.72 0.39
N ASN A 34 -3.98 1.42 -0.88
CA ASN A 34 -5.23 1.84 -1.52
C ASN A 34 -6.45 1.23 -0.83
N GLN A 35 -6.42 -0.06 -0.49
CA GLN A 35 -7.51 -0.70 0.23
C GLN A 35 -7.75 -0.04 1.60
N LYS A 36 -6.70 0.18 2.39
CA LYS A 36 -6.83 0.85 3.69
C LYS A 36 -7.38 2.27 3.56
N HIS A 37 -6.97 2.98 2.52
CA HIS A 37 -7.46 4.32 2.22
C HIS A 37 -8.96 4.30 1.86
N ASP A 38 -9.38 3.34 1.02
CA ASP A 38 -10.77 3.16 0.62
C ASP A 38 -11.65 2.79 1.83
N GLU A 39 -11.19 1.87 2.69
CA GLU A 39 -11.87 1.49 3.94
C GLU A 39 -12.03 2.68 4.90
N THR A 40 -10.95 3.45 5.09
CA THR A 40 -10.97 4.62 6.00
C THR A 40 -11.93 5.71 5.50
N ASN A 41 -12.02 5.89 4.19
CA ASN A 41 -12.85 6.92 3.58
C ASN A 41 -14.23 6.42 3.11
N ALA A 42 -14.58 5.16 3.37
CA ALA A 42 -15.84 4.56 2.92
C ALA A 42 -17.08 5.33 3.41
N HIS A 43 -16.97 6.05 4.52
CA HIS A 43 -18.06 6.85 5.10
C HIS A 43 -18.00 8.33 4.73
N SER A 44 -16.99 8.76 3.97
CA SER A 44 -16.88 10.14 3.51
C SER A 44 -17.78 10.39 2.31
N SER A 45 -18.66 11.38 2.41
CA SER A 45 -19.57 11.78 1.32
C SER A 45 -18.83 12.25 0.06
N TRP A 46 -17.55 12.61 0.18
CA TRP A 46 -16.72 12.96 -0.97
C TRP A 46 -16.21 11.72 -1.72
N PHE A 47 -16.11 10.58 -1.04
CA PHE A 47 -15.65 9.31 -1.60
C PHE A 47 -16.77 8.48 -2.26
N THR A 48 -18.03 8.82 -1.97
CA THR A 48 -19.22 8.23 -2.60
C THR A 48 -19.58 8.90 -3.94
N LEU A 49 -18.87 9.96 -4.35
CA LEU A 49 -19.12 10.65 -5.60
C LEU A 49 -18.63 9.79 -6.79
N PRO A 50 -19.44 9.60 -7.86
CA PRO A 50 -19.12 8.73 -9.00
C PRO A 50 -17.80 9.01 -9.74
N ASP A 51 -17.21 10.19 -9.52
CA ASP A 51 -15.98 10.64 -10.20
C ASP A 51 -14.74 10.64 -9.30
N TYR A 52 -14.88 10.44 -7.99
CA TYR A 52 -13.74 10.32 -7.09
C TYR A 52 -13.19 8.88 -7.10
N GLY A 53 -11.91 8.72 -7.45
CA GLY A 53 -11.19 7.44 -7.41
C GLY A 53 -10.72 6.87 -8.75
N LYS A 54 -10.98 7.52 -9.89
CA LYS A 54 -10.55 7.02 -11.22
C LYS A 54 -9.03 7.13 -11.47
N VAL A 55 -8.33 8.05 -10.80
CA VAL A 55 -6.89 8.30 -11.03
C VAL A 55 -5.98 7.37 -10.22
N ALA A 56 -6.41 6.90 -9.04
CA ALA A 56 -5.60 6.05 -8.15
C ALA A 56 -5.71 4.55 -8.44
N ARG A 57 -6.70 4.12 -9.24
CA ARG A 57 -6.91 2.72 -9.66
C ARG A 57 -6.39 2.48 -11.08
N GLN A 58 -5.20 2.97 -11.42
CA GLN A 58 -4.56 2.45 -12.62
C GLN A 58 -4.24 0.97 -12.37
N PRO A 59 -4.74 0.02 -13.21
CA PRO A 59 -4.22 -1.33 -13.16
C PRO A 59 -2.70 -1.26 -13.36
N PRO A 60 -1.93 -2.23 -12.81
CA PRO A 60 -0.50 -2.30 -13.10
C PRO A 60 -0.35 -2.12 -14.61
N ARG A 61 0.48 -1.17 -15.04
CA ARG A 61 0.77 -0.98 -16.46
C ARG A 61 1.21 -2.34 -16.97
N THR A 62 0.32 -3.04 -17.67
CA THR A 62 0.69 -4.25 -18.39
C THR A 62 1.57 -3.71 -19.50
N THR A 63 2.88 -3.79 -19.28
CA THR A 63 3.91 -3.52 -20.28
C THR A 63 3.69 -4.52 -21.41
N ASN A 64 2.77 -4.22 -22.33
CA ASN A 64 2.51 -4.92 -23.60
C ASN A 64 1.42 -4.18 -24.41
N HIS A 65 1.53 -2.87 -24.58
CA HIS A 65 0.86 -2.20 -25.70
C HIS A 65 1.54 -0.88 -26.02
N ILE A 66 2.59 -0.95 -26.84
CA ILE A 66 3.05 0.22 -27.58
C ILE A 66 2.31 0.16 -28.92
N ASP A 67 1.09 0.69 -28.94
CA ASP A 67 0.42 1.07 -30.19
C ASP A 67 0.90 2.48 -30.54
N TYR A 68 2.00 2.57 -31.30
CA TYR A 68 2.23 3.75 -32.12
C TYR A 68 1.57 3.51 -33.47
N GLY A 69 0.29 3.90 -33.55
CA GLY A 69 -0.48 3.79 -34.78
C GLY A 69 -1.70 4.67 -34.77
N LEU A 70 -1.50 5.97 -35.02
CA LEU A 70 -2.28 6.83 -35.93
C LEU A 70 -2.18 8.29 -35.46
N ASP A 71 -1.49 9.11 -36.25
CA ASP A 71 -2.09 10.35 -36.74
C ASP A 71 -1.83 10.40 -38.25
N LYS A 72 -2.90 10.68 -39.00
CA LYS A 72 -2.91 10.87 -40.45
C LYS A 72 -2.38 12.25 -40.84
#